data_AF-A0A3S2BLD4-F1
#
_entry.id   AF-A0A3S2BLD4-F1
#
_cell.length_a   1.000
_cell.length_b   1.000
_cell.length_c   1.000
_cell.angle_alpha   90.00
_cell.angle_beta   90.00
_cell.angle_gamma   90.00
#
_symmetry.space_group_name_H-M   'P 1'
#
loop_
_entity.id
_entity.type
_entity.pdbx_description
1 polymer ?
#
loop_
_entity_poly.entity_id
_entity_poly.type
_entity_poly.pdbx_seq_one_letter_code
_entity_poly.pdbx_strand_id
1 'polypeptide(L)'
;MNETSLYAPVKRFLESLDFVVKGEIDGCDVVALREGEPPVVVICELKLQFNLELVLQGVDRAAACDEVWLAARMSARGKGRESDARFRNLCRRLGFGLLGVTATDRVE
;
A
#
# COMPACT_ATOMS: atom_id res chain seq x y z
N MET A 1 9.78 14.13 7.61
CA MET A 1 8.57 13.42 7.18
C MET A 1 8.59 12.04 7.82
N ASN A 2 7.51 11.63 8.47
CA ASN A 2 7.40 10.31 9.10
C ASN A 2 6.50 9.39 8.26
N GLU A 3 6.55 8.09 8.55
CA GLU A 3 5.75 7.08 7.86
C GLU A 3 4.24 7.37 7.93
N THR A 4 3.77 7.86 9.08
CA THR A 4 2.38 8.28 9.31
C THR A 4 1.90 9.35 8.32
N SER A 5 2.80 10.16 7.74
CA SER A 5 2.42 11.13 6.70
C SER A 5 1.90 10.48 5.40
N LEU A 6 2.14 9.19 5.18
CA LEU A 6 1.61 8.44 4.04
C LEU A 6 0.16 7.99 4.25
N TYR A 7 -0.30 7.94 5.50
CA TYR A 7 -1.64 7.49 5.83
C TYR A 7 -2.71 8.35 5.17
N ALA A 8 -2.65 9.68 5.34
CA ALA A 8 -3.66 10.59 4.81
C ALA A 8 -3.83 10.54 3.27
N PRO A 9 -2.77 10.54 2.44
CA PRO A 9 -2.93 10.37 0.99
C PRO A 9 -3.48 9.00 0.60
N VAL A 10 -2.98 7.91 1.21
CA VAL A 10 -3.42 6.55 0.89
C VAL A 10 -4.88 6.33 1.31
N LYS A 11 -5.28 6.84 2.48
CA LYS A 11 -6.66 6.83 2.95
C LYS A 11 -7.60 7.50 1.95
N ARG A 12 -7.28 8.74 1.54
CA ARG A 12 -8.11 9.48 0.57
C ARG A 12 -8.22 8.76 -0.77
N PHE A 13 -7.13 8.14 -1.23
CA PHE A 13 -7.14 7.35 -2.46
C PHE A 13 -8.07 6.13 -2.33
N LEU A 14 -7.94 5.34 -1.27
CA LEU A 14 -8.81 4.19 -1.04
C LEU A 14 -10.29 4.59 -0.84
N GLU A 15 -10.55 5.67 -0.12
CA GLU A 15 -11.91 6.22 0.04
C GLU A 15 -12.50 6.69 -1.30
N SER A 16 -11.67 7.18 -2.23
CA SER A 16 -12.11 7.53 -3.60
C SER A 16 -12.47 6.31 -4.47
N LEU A 17 -12.13 5.10 -4.01
CA LEU A 17 -12.47 3.82 -4.61
C LEU A 17 -13.62 3.12 -3.86
N ASP A 18 -14.39 3.89 -3.08
CA ASP A 18 -15.55 3.46 -2.29
C ASP A 18 -15.23 2.49 -1.14
N PHE A 19 -14.00 2.53 -0.61
CA PHE A 19 -13.64 1.82 0.61
C PHE A 19 -13.89 2.65 1.86
N VAL A 20 -14.33 1.98 2.93
CA VAL A 20 -14.23 2.49 4.31
C VAL A 20 -12.86 2.14 4.85
N VAL A 21 -12.10 3.15 5.27
CA VAL A 21 -10.68 2.99 5.61
C VAL A 21 -10.39 3.30 7.07
N LYS A 22 -9.67 2.39 7.73
CA LYS A 22 -9.14 2.56 9.10
C LYS A 22 -7.63 2.33 9.10
N GLY A 23 -6.94 2.88 10.10
CA GLY A 23 -5.50 2.68 10.29
C GLY A 23 -5.19 1.97 11.60
N GLU A 24 -3.97 1.43 11.71
CA GLU A 24 -3.42 0.81 12.92
C GLU A 24 -4.31 -0.33 13.47
N ILE A 25 -4.75 -1.23 12.59
CA ILE A 25 -5.60 -2.37 12.95
C ILE A 25 -4.73 -3.62 13.05
N ASP A 26 -4.57 -4.16 14.25
CA ASP A 26 -3.79 -5.39 14.51
C ASP A 26 -2.37 -5.36 13.86
N GLY A 27 -1.73 -4.20 13.96
CA GLY A 27 -0.41 -3.94 13.39
C GLY A 27 -0.37 -3.72 11.88
N CYS A 28 -1.52 -3.69 11.18
CA CYS A 28 -1.61 -3.24 9.79
C CYS A 28 -1.68 -1.71 9.75
N ASP A 29 -0.92 -1.08 8.86
CA ASP A 29 -0.95 0.39 8.74
C ASP A 29 -2.32 0.90 8.25
N VAL A 30 -2.91 0.23 7.25
CA VAL A 30 -4.20 0.58 6.67
C VAL A 30 -5.03 -0.69 6.39
N VAL A 31 -6.30 -0.65 6.78
CA VAL A 31 -7.31 -1.66 6.40
C VAL A 31 -8.48 -0.94 5.75
N ALA A 32 -8.82 -1.40 4.54
CA ALA A 32 -9.88 -0.83 3.72
C ALA A 32 -10.93 -1.91 3.41
N LEU A 33 -12.19 -1.60 3.67
CA LEU A 33 -13.33 -2.50 3.44
C LEU A 33 -14.27 -1.88 2.41
N ARG A 34 -14.57 -2.61 1.33
CA ARG A 34 -15.64 -2.24 0.40
C ARG A 34 -16.80 -3.21 0.59
N GLU A 35 -17.98 -2.64 0.84
CA GLU A 35 -19.20 -3.41 1.06
C GLU A 35 -19.61 -4.20 -0.20
N GLY A 36 -20.24 -5.36 0.00
CA GLY A 36 -20.61 -6.30 -1.06
C GLY A 36 -20.91 -7.69 -0.47
N GLU A 37 -21.22 -8.66 -1.35
CA GLU A 37 -21.43 -10.06 -0.98
C GLU A 37 -20.60 -10.99 -1.90
N PRO A 38 -19.43 -11.48 -1.46
CA PRO A 38 -18.73 -11.16 -0.21
C PRO A 38 -18.14 -9.73 -0.21
N PRO A 39 -17.87 -9.14 0.97
CA PRO A 39 -17.14 -7.88 1.06
C PRO A 39 -15.69 -8.06 0.58
N VAL A 40 -15.08 -6.97 0.12
CA VAL A 40 -13.65 -6.95 -0.28
C VAL A 40 -12.83 -6.27 0.80
N VAL A 41 -11.80 -6.96 1.28
CA VAL A 41 -10.83 -6.48 2.28
C VAL A 41 -9.50 -6.22 1.60
N VAL A 42 -9.00 -4.99 1.71
CA VAL A 42 -7.66 -4.60 1.30
C VAL A 42 -6.84 -4.25 2.53
N ILE A 43 -5.66 -4.85 2.67
CA ILE A 43 -4.66 -4.41 3.65
C ILE A 43 -3.56 -3.66 2.91
N CYS A 44 -3.22 -2.47 3.39
CA CYS A 44 -2.15 -1.65 2.82
C CYS A 44 -1.08 -1.31 3.86
N GLU A 45 0.17 -1.69 3.56
CA GLU A 45 1.35 -1.39 4.39
C GLU A 45 2.10 -0.19 3.81
N LEU A 46 2.69 0.63 4.68
CA LEU A 46 3.30 1.91 4.35
C LEU A 46 4.79 1.89 4.67
N LYS A 47 5.64 2.35 3.74
CA LYS A 47 7.03 2.74 4.06
C LYS A 47 7.42 4.01 3.35
N LEU A 48 8.21 4.87 3.99
CA LEU A 48 8.78 6.04 3.30
C LEU A 48 9.60 5.66 2.07
N GLN A 49 10.27 4.51 2.10
CA GLN A 49 11.03 3.98 0.98
C GLN A 49 10.58 2.56 0.69
N PHE A 50 10.35 2.27 -0.59
CA PHE A 50 10.12 0.90 -1.01
C PHE A 50 11.34 0.04 -0.69
N ASN A 51 11.16 -1.05 0.04
CA ASN A 51 12.25 -1.93 0.48
C ASN A 51 11.74 -3.38 0.63
N LEU A 52 12.64 -4.31 0.95
CA LEU A 52 12.26 -5.72 1.12
C LEU A 52 11.34 -5.93 2.33
N GLU A 53 11.53 -5.16 3.40
CA GLU A 53 10.69 -5.26 4.60
C GLU A 53 9.22 -4.99 4.29
N LEU A 54 8.92 -3.95 3.51
CA LEU A 54 7.56 -3.65 3.08
C LEU A 54 6.92 -4.83 2.34
N VAL A 55 7.71 -5.54 1.53
CA VAL A 55 7.22 -6.74 0.82
C VAL A 55 6.96 -7.89 1.79
N LEU A 56 7.85 -8.11 2.77
CA LEU A 56 7.68 -9.17 3.77
C LEU A 56 6.46 -8.91 4.67
N GLN A 57 6.24 -7.67 5.09
CA GLN A 57 5.01 -7.27 5.78
C GLN A 57 3.78 -7.61 4.92
N GLY A 58 3.80 -7.28 3.62
CA GLY A 58 2.72 -7.67 2.71
C GLY A 58 2.47 -9.19 2.64
N VAL A 59 3.53 -10.00 2.65
CA VAL A 59 3.42 -11.47 2.69
C VAL A 59 2.71 -11.93 3.96
N ASP A 60 3.04 -11.34 5.11
CA ASP A 60 2.41 -11.68 6.38
C ASP A 60 0.90 -11.32 6.41
N ARG A 61 0.47 -10.31 5.62
CA ARG A 61 -0.93 -9.89 5.50
C ARG A 61 -1.75 -10.67 4.49
N ALA A 62 -1.11 -11.34 3.53
CA ALA A 62 -1.79 -11.94 2.38
C ALA A 62 -2.84 -13.00 2.74
N ALA A 63 -2.70 -13.68 3.89
CA ALA A 63 -3.68 -14.69 4.33
C ALA A 63 -4.96 -14.09 4.95
N ALA A 64 -4.96 -12.79 5.26
CA ALA A 64 -6.02 -12.12 6.03
C ALA A 64 -6.89 -11.16 5.19
N CYS A 65 -6.64 -11.03 3.89
CA CYS A 65 -7.34 -10.08 3.02
C CYS A 65 -7.43 -10.60 1.57
N ASP A 66 -8.26 -9.94 0.76
CA ASP A 66 -8.41 -10.26 -0.66
C ASP A 66 -7.29 -9.65 -1.50
N GLU A 67 -6.83 -8.45 -1.12
CA GLU A 67 -5.72 -7.77 -1.79
C GLU A 67 -4.74 -7.14 -0.80
N VAL A 68 -3.45 -7.30 -1.09
CA VAL A 68 -2.35 -6.63 -0.38
C VAL A 68 -1.80 -5.51 -1.24
N TRP A 69 -1.82 -4.29 -0.74
CA TRP A 69 -1.29 -3.12 -1.44
C TRP A 69 -0.10 -2.54 -0.66
N LEU A 70 0.98 -2.17 -1.36
CA LEU A 70 2.17 -1.62 -0.73
C LEU A 70 2.34 -0.17 -1.17
N ALA A 71 2.37 0.76 -0.22
CA ALA A 71 2.53 2.17 -0.54
C ALA A 71 3.87 2.72 -0.06
N ALA A 72 4.53 3.46 -0.94
CA ALA A 72 5.75 4.18 -0.59
C ALA A 72 5.85 5.54 -1.27
N ARG A 73 6.70 6.44 -0.75
CA ARG A 73 6.97 7.69 -1.47
C ARG A 73 7.66 7.38 -2.79
N MET A 74 7.21 8.07 -3.83
CA MET A 74 7.92 8.07 -5.09
C MET A 74 9.25 8.79 -4.94
N SER A 75 10.30 8.22 -5.49
CA SER A 75 11.57 8.92 -5.58
C SER A 75 11.41 10.15 -6.46
N ALA A 76 11.87 11.31 -5.96
CA ALA A 76 11.84 12.56 -6.72
C ALA A 76 12.63 12.51 -8.05
N ARG A 77 13.48 11.49 -8.23
CA ARG A 77 14.33 11.29 -9.42
C ARG A 77 13.91 10.10 -10.29
N GLY A 78 12.80 9.41 -9.98
CA GLY A 78 12.32 8.26 -10.75
C GLY A 78 13.29 7.07 -10.80
N LYS A 79 14.15 6.93 -9.78
CA LYS A 79 15.20 5.88 -9.68
C LYS A 79 15.09 5.07 -8.38
N GLY A 80 13.99 5.20 -7.66
CA GLY A 80 13.76 4.45 -6.43
C GLY A 80 13.37 3.00 -6.71
N ARG A 81 13.32 2.19 -5.66
CA ARG A 81 13.04 0.75 -5.76
C ARG A 81 11.64 0.44 -6.30
N GLU A 82 10.71 1.39 -6.21
CA GLU A 82 9.40 1.35 -6.87
C GLU A 82 9.51 1.23 -8.41
N SER A 83 10.60 1.74 -8.99
CA SER A 83 10.88 1.65 -10.43
C SER A 83 11.73 0.41 -10.82
N ASP A 84 12.38 -0.23 -9.85
CA ASP A 84 13.25 -1.40 -10.06
C ASP A 84 12.42 -2.60 -10.53
N ALA A 85 12.76 -3.13 -11.71
CA ALA A 85 12.03 -4.24 -12.31
C ALA A 85 12.02 -5.49 -11.43
N ARG A 86 13.05 -5.73 -10.60
CA ARG A 86 13.12 -6.90 -9.72
C ARG A 86 12.03 -6.85 -8.64
N PHE A 87 11.89 -5.70 -7.98
CA PHE A 87 10.84 -5.48 -6.99
C PHE A 87 9.45 -5.53 -7.62
N ARG A 88 9.24 -4.85 -8.76
CA ARG A 88 7.95 -4.90 -9.48
C ARG A 88 7.58 -6.33 -9.92
N ASN A 89 8.55 -7.10 -10.40
CA ASN A 89 8.33 -8.48 -10.81
C ASN A 89 8.04 -9.38 -9.61
N LEU A 90 8.66 -9.13 -8.46
CA LEU A 90 8.36 -9.85 -7.21
C LEU A 90 6.93 -9.56 -6.76
N CYS A 91 6.53 -8.30 -6.63
CA CYS A 91 5.16 -7.92 -6.26
C CYS A 91 4.13 -8.51 -7.22
N ARG A 92 4.40 -8.50 -8.53
CA ARG A 92 3.51 -9.14 -9.52
C ARG A 92 3.35 -10.64 -9.31
N ARG A 93 4.42 -11.35 -8.95
CA ARG A 93 4.36 -12.80 -8.67
C ARG A 93 3.61 -13.10 -7.36
N LEU A 94 3.67 -12.18 -6.41
CA LEU A 94 2.96 -12.28 -5.13
C LEU A 94 1.51 -11.79 -5.20
N GLY A 95 1.11 -11.13 -6.29
CA GLY A 95 -0.24 -10.54 -6.43
C GLY A 95 -0.42 -9.22 -5.70
N PHE A 96 0.66 -8.50 -5.38
CA PHE A 96 0.59 -7.25 -4.61
C PHE A 96 0.40 -6.03 -5.49
N GLY A 97 -0.52 -5.15 -5.07
CA GLY A 97 -0.67 -3.79 -5.58
C GLY A 97 0.51 -2.91 -5.14
N LEU A 98 0.91 -1.96 -5.99
CA LEU A 98 1.97 -1.01 -5.69
C LEU A 98 1.42 0.40 -5.84
N LEU A 99 1.57 1.22 -4.80
CA LEU A 99 1.13 2.61 -4.77
C LEU A 99 2.34 3.54 -4.55
N GLY A 100 2.45 4.54 -5.42
CA GLY A 100 3.41 5.63 -5.31
C GLY A 100 2.78 6.89 -4.72
N VAL A 101 3.29 7.38 -3.60
CA VAL A 101 2.89 8.67 -3.03
C VAL A 101 3.86 9.77 -3.50
N THR A 102 3.38 10.66 -4.36
CA THR A 102 4.15 11.81 -4.88
C THR A 102 4.46 12.84 -3.80
N ALA A 103 5.36 13.81 -4.06
CA ALA A 103 5.67 14.88 -3.11
C ALA A 103 4.49 15.81 -2.78
N THR A 104 3.46 15.84 -3.63
CA THR A 104 2.22 16.62 -3.44
C THR A 104 1.07 15.78 -2.89
N ASP A 105 1.36 14.63 -2.30
CA ASP A 105 0.38 13.73 -1.68
C ASP A 105 -0.68 13.16 -2.65
N ARG A 106 -0.37 13.11 -3.94
CA ARG A 106 -1.12 12.31 -4.94
C ARG A 106 -0.63 10.86 -4.90
N VAL A 107 -1.56 9.92 -5.00
CA VAL A 107 -1.30 8.48 -5.14
C VAL A 107 -1.38 8.09 -6.62
N GLU A 108 -0.40 7.31 -7.08
CA GLU A 108 -0.26 6.77 -8.45
C GLU A 108 -0.03 5.26 -8.44
#